data_AF-A0A3C1S0V3-F1
#
_entry.id   AF-A0A3C1S0V3-F1
#
_cell.length_a   1.000
_cell.length_b   1.000
_cell.length_c   1.000
_cell.angle_alpha   90.00
_cell.angle_beta   90.00
_cell.angle_gamma   90.00
#
_symmetry.space_group_name_H-M   'P 1'
#
loop_
_entity.id
_entity.type
_entity.pdbx_description
1 polymer ?
#
loop_
_entity_poly.entity_id
_entity_poly.type
_entity_poly.pdbx_seq_one_letter_code
_entity_poly.pdbx_strand_id
1 'polypeptide(L)'
;MKKVLTFLMLCVSFALMAQSIQKTWRFSSIQDIDGKEIVSISKNDTFELSESNFKYTLASKDSLKSVGTYIRQNNLLIFNYAYPKDTVRYYNIIELSDTSLVLSEKNILYKFYKTQTDQALSSDGSFGINSLEKKEEKIIPSQGFSIKSILRGSIGMFVLLLLAFVLSSNRKAIDWKTVSIGLAFQILIAIGVLKIPLVQSVFDFIGKGFVKILEFTQSGSEFLFKGLISDMDTFGFIFAFQVLPTIIFFSALTSLLFYLGVIQKVVKIMAWSLSKVLKISGAESLSVAGNIFLGQTEAPLLIKAYLEKMNKSEMLLVMIGGMAIVAGAVLAAYIGFLGGNDEALKLMYAKHLLAASVMAGPGRSGRGVGRKAR
;
A
#
# COMPACT_ATOMS: atom_id res chain seq x y z
N MET A 1 30.96 -2.44 -12.47
CA MET A 1 29.66 -2.06 -13.08
C MET A 1 28.45 -2.35 -12.19
N LYS A 2 28.23 -3.57 -11.67
CA LYS A 2 27.05 -3.86 -10.80
C LYS A 2 26.96 -2.94 -9.57
N LYS A 3 28.03 -2.79 -8.79
CA LYS A 3 28.05 -1.93 -7.58
C LYS A 3 27.75 -0.45 -7.89
N VAL A 4 28.22 0.06 -9.02
CA VAL A 4 28.01 1.46 -9.45
C VAL A 4 26.55 1.68 -9.83
N LEU A 5 25.92 0.72 -10.50
CA LEU A 5 24.51 0.82 -10.90
C LEU A 5 23.56 0.66 -9.70
N THR A 6 23.90 -0.19 -8.72
CA THR A 6 23.14 -0.28 -7.47
C THR A 6 23.25 1.01 -6.66
N PHE A 7 24.44 1.61 -6.61
CA PHE A 7 24.67 2.90 -5.95
C PHE A 7 23.90 4.04 -6.66
N LEU A 8 23.93 4.07 -7.99
CA LEU A 8 23.18 5.05 -8.79
C LEU A 8 21.65 4.93 -8.56
N MET A 9 21.11 3.71 -8.50
CA MET A 9 19.69 3.48 -8.20
C MET A 9 19.32 3.90 -6.76
N LEU A 10 20.22 3.71 -5.79
CA LEU A 10 20.02 4.19 -4.42
C LEU A 10 19.95 5.72 -4.37
N CYS A 11 20.76 6.40 -5.19
CA CYS A 11 20.73 7.86 -5.35
C CYS A 11 19.45 8.36 -6.05
N VAL A 12 18.87 7.60 -6.99
CA VAL A 12 17.60 7.99 -7.66
C VAL A 12 16.43 8.02 -6.68
N SER A 13 16.43 7.17 -5.65
CA SER A 13 15.44 7.21 -4.56
C SER A 13 15.47 8.54 -3.78
N PHE A 14 16.64 9.18 -3.69
CA PHE A 14 16.81 10.50 -3.05
C PHE A 14 16.43 11.67 -3.97
N ALA A 15 16.28 11.45 -5.27
CA ALA A 15 15.98 12.51 -6.25
C ALA A 15 14.47 12.77 -6.42
N LEU A 16 13.61 12.02 -5.74
CA LEU A 16 12.17 12.30 -5.70
C LEU A 16 11.90 13.51 -4.80
N MET A 17 11.90 14.69 -5.41
CA MET A 17 11.47 15.93 -4.77
C MET A 17 9.98 15.83 -4.45
N ALA A 18 9.64 15.67 -3.17
CA ALA A 18 8.28 15.82 -2.69
C ALA A 18 7.84 17.28 -2.84
N GLN A 19 6.63 17.53 -3.34
CA GLN A 19 6.06 18.88 -3.38
C GLN A 19 5.92 19.44 -1.96
N SER A 20 6.69 20.49 -1.65
CA SER A 20 6.66 21.17 -0.36
C SER A 20 5.75 22.40 -0.41
N ILE A 21 4.97 22.58 0.66
CA ILE A 21 4.11 23.75 0.88
C ILE A 21 4.89 24.95 1.44
N GLN A 22 6.14 24.74 1.84
CA GLN A 22 7.05 25.71 2.44
C GLN A 22 7.59 26.68 1.39
N LYS A 23 6.87 27.78 1.15
CA LYS A 23 7.19 28.82 0.17
C LYS A 23 6.66 30.18 0.65
N THR A 24 7.17 31.27 0.07
CA THR A 24 6.60 32.61 0.23
C THR A 24 5.50 32.83 -0.81
N TRP A 25 4.27 32.97 -0.35
CA TRP A 25 3.05 33.14 -1.12
C TRP A 25 2.61 34.61 -1.09
N ARG A 26 2.01 35.10 -2.20
CA ARG A 26 1.32 36.40 -2.25
C ARG A 26 -0.18 36.20 -2.33
N PHE A 27 -0.93 37.07 -1.67
CA PHE A 27 -2.39 37.04 -1.71
C PHE A 27 -2.92 37.53 -3.06
N SER A 28 -3.85 36.78 -3.66
CA SER A 28 -4.59 37.18 -4.86
C SER A 28 -5.91 37.87 -4.50
N SER A 29 -6.67 37.30 -3.57
CA SER A 29 -7.99 37.79 -3.15
C SER A 29 -8.45 37.06 -1.88
N ILE A 30 -9.22 37.74 -1.02
CA ILE A 30 -9.93 37.16 0.12
C ILE A 30 -11.42 37.40 -0.14
N GLN A 31 -12.12 36.33 -0.53
CA GLN A 31 -13.51 36.41 -0.99
C GLN A 31 -14.41 35.54 -0.09
N ASP A 32 -15.63 36.01 0.15
CA ASP A 32 -16.73 35.15 0.65
C ASP A 32 -17.22 34.22 -0.47
N ILE A 33 -18.01 33.20 -0.13
CA ILE A 33 -18.62 32.26 -1.08
C ILE A 33 -19.45 32.97 -2.16
N ASP A 34 -20.02 34.14 -1.84
CA ASP A 34 -20.76 35.00 -2.78
C ASP A 34 -19.87 35.90 -3.67
N GLY A 35 -18.55 35.69 -3.67
CA GLY A 35 -17.59 36.41 -4.52
C GLY A 35 -17.32 37.85 -4.10
N LYS A 36 -17.82 38.29 -2.94
CA LYS A 36 -17.59 39.64 -2.40
C LYS A 36 -16.24 39.72 -1.72
N GLU A 37 -15.38 40.66 -2.13
CA GLU A 37 -14.09 40.89 -1.50
C GLU A 37 -14.27 41.50 -0.09
N ILE A 38 -13.76 40.80 0.92
CA ILE A 38 -13.95 41.17 2.33
C ILE A 38 -12.86 42.18 2.77
N VAL A 39 -11.69 42.13 2.13
CA VAL A 39 -10.53 42.97 2.47
C VAL A 39 -9.81 43.35 1.18
N SER A 40 -9.54 44.64 0.97
CA SER A 40 -8.69 45.12 -0.12
C SER A 40 -7.24 44.69 0.13
N ILE A 41 -6.61 44.04 -0.83
CA ILE A 41 -5.27 43.46 -0.69
C ILE A 41 -4.27 44.36 -1.40
N SER A 42 -3.18 44.72 -0.71
CA SER A 42 -2.11 45.53 -1.27
C SER A 42 -1.02 44.61 -1.83
N LYS A 43 -0.28 45.09 -2.85
CA LYS A 43 0.85 44.34 -3.47
C LYS A 43 1.94 43.93 -2.47
N ASN A 44 1.95 44.48 -1.25
CA ASN A 44 2.90 44.17 -0.18
C ASN A 44 2.45 43.08 0.82
N ASP A 45 1.27 42.48 0.64
CA ASP A 45 0.77 41.46 1.56
C ASP A 45 1.45 40.10 1.29
N THR A 46 2.26 39.63 2.24
CA THR A 46 3.06 38.40 2.12
C THR A 46 2.61 37.33 3.11
N PHE A 47 2.65 36.08 2.67
CA PHE A 47 2.40 34.90 3.47
C PHE A 47 3.59 33.94 3.37
N GLU A 48 4.38 33.84 4.42
CA GLU A 48 5.57 32.99 4.49
C GLU A 48 5.28 31.73 5.31
N LEU A 49 5.52 30.56 4.72
CA LEU A 49 5.48 29.27 5.39
C LEU A 49 6.89 28.67 5.41
N SER A 50 7.48 28.55 6.61
CA SER A 50 8.83 28.00 6.81
C SER A 50 8.78 26.89 7.86
N GLU A 51 9.17 25.67 7.50
CA GLU A 51 9.27 24.48 8.37
C GLU A 51 8.04 24.16 9.24
N SER A 52 7.86 24.88 10.35
CA SER A 52 6.75 24.77 11.31
C SER A 52 6.19 26.13 11.75
N ASN A 53 6.62 27.22 11.11
CA ASN A 53 6.24 28.59 11.42
C ASN A 53 5.53 29.23 10.23
N PHE A 54 4.49 30.00 10.51
CA PHE A 54 3.86 30.88 9.53
C PHE A 54 4.05 32.33 9.94
N LYS A 55 4.28 33.18 8.95
CA LYS A 55 4.26 34.63 9.10
C LYS A 55 3.35 35.20 8.03
N TYR A 56 2.36 35.99 8.44
CA TYR A 56 1.60 36.79 7.50
C TYR A 56 1.73 38.27 7.85
N THR A 57 1.78 39.10 6.83
CA THR A 57 1.70 40.56 6.98
C THR A 57 0.61 41.04 6.04
N LEU A 58 -0.45 41.65 6.60
CA LEU A 58 -1.42 42.42 5.80
C LEU A 58 -1.20 43.90 6.10
N ALA A 59 -0.67 44.63 5.13
CA ALA A 59 -0.48 46.08 5.18
C ALA A 59 -1.84 46.82 5.18
N SER A 60 -2.87 46.21 4.59
CA SER A 60 -4.16 46.84 4.28
C SER A 60 -5.13 46.93 5.47
N LYS A 61 -4.86 46.22 6.58
CA LYS A 61 -5.66 46.23 7.81
C LYS A 61 -4.75 46.53 9.00
N ASP A 62 -4.46 47.81 9.24
CA ASP A 62 -3.64 48.29 10.36
C ASP A 62 -2.26 47.63 10.53
N SER A 63 -1.61 47.20 9.43
CA SER A 63 -0.32 46.49 9.48
C SER A 63 -0.34 45.23 10.35
N LEU A 64 -1.40 44.43 10.25
CA LEU A 64 -1.59 43.23 11.06
C LEU A 64 -0.50 42.20 10.76
N LYS A 65 0.33 41.91 11.77
CA LYS A 65 1.40 40.91 11.72
C LYS A 65 0.98 39.64 12.46
N SER A 66 0.61 38.65 11.67
CA SER A 66 0.53 37.23 11.97
C SER A 66 1.85 36.54 12.23
N VAL A 67 2.17 36.08 13.45
CA VAL A 67 3.24 35.08 13.64
C VAL A 67 2.72 33.92 14.46
N GLY A 68 3.06 32.70 14.09
CA GLY A 68 2.68 31.51 14.83
C GLY A 68 3.30 30.23 14.28
N THR A 69 2.90 29.10 14.85
CA THR A 69 3.30 27.76 14.38
C THR A 69 2.17 27.12 13.57
N TYR A 70 2.51 26.22 12.65
CA TYR A 70 1.50 25.45 11.91
C TYR A 70 1.75 23.94 11.98
N ILE A 71 0.65 23.19 12.00
CA ILE A 71 0.65 21.72 11.89
C ILE A 71 -0.12 21.35 10.62
N ARG A 72 0.43 20.44 9.82
CA ARG A 72 -0.23 19.90 8.64
C ARG A 72 -0.58 18.43 8.85
N GLN A 73 -1.85 18.09 8.65
CA GLN A 73 -2.34 16.71 8.55
C GLN A 73 -3.11 16.56 7.24
N ASN A 74 -2.50 15.93 6.23
CA ASN A 74 -3.03 15.84 4.87
C ASN A 74 -3.42 17.20 4.27
N ASN A 75 -4.73 17.47 4.20
CA ASN A 75 -5.34 18.70 3.69
C ASN A 75 -5.73 19.69 4.78
N LEU A 76 -5.55 19.36 6.06
CA LEU A 76 -5.83 20.27 7.17
C LEU A 76 -4.55 20.98 7.61
N LEU A 77 -4.61 22.31 7.68
CA LEU A 77 -3.60 23.19 8.24
C LEU A 77 -4.16 23.81 9.53
N ILE A 78 -3.48 23.59 10.64
CA ILE A 78 -3.84 24.15 11.94
C ILE A 78 -2.81 25.22 12.26
N PHE A 79 -3.23 26.47 12.36
CA PHE A 79 -2.37 27.60 12.70
C PHE A 79 -2.58 27.97 14.16
N ASN A 80 -1.51 27.89 14.94
CA ASN A 80 -1.47 28.35 16.32
C ASN A 80 -0.76 29.71 16.38
N TYR A 81 -1.53 30.76 16.65
CA TYR A 81 -1.04 32.13 16.59
C TYR A 81 -0.32 32.50 17.88
N ALA A 82 0.93 32.96 17.74
CA ALA A 82 1.69 33.58 18.84
C ALA A 82 1.32 35.07 19.00
N TYR A 83 0.89 35.73 17.93
CA TYR A 83 0.44 37.12 17.94
C TYR A 83 -0.61 37.36 16.85
N PRO A 84 -1.87 37.78 17.13
CA PRO A 84 -2.46 37.99 18.45
C PRO A 84 -2.53 36.68 19.25
N LYS A 85 -2.32 36.77 20.58
CA LYS A 85 -2.29 35.60 21.47
C LYS A 85 -3.67 34.94 21.53
N ASP A 86 -3.67 33.60 21.62
CA ASP A 86 -4.83 32.73 21.83
C ASP A 86 -5.83 32.65 20.68
N THR A 87 -5.36 32.48 19.45
CA THR A 87 -6.24 32.03 18.36
C THR A 87 -5.66 30.82 17.65
N VAL A 88 -6.40 29.71 17.64
CA VAL A 88 -6.13 28.57 16.77
C VAL A 88 -7.10 28.64 15.60
N ARG A 89 -6.58 28.60 14.37
CA ARG A 89 -7.40 28.59 13.15
C ARG A 89 -7.17 27.33 12.34
N TYR A 90 -8.25 26.86 11.71
CA TYR A 90 -8.28 25.66 10.90
C TYR A 90 -8.51 26.03 9.45
N TYR A 91 -7.56 25.67 8.59
CA TYR A 91 -7.61 25.91 7.15
C TYR A 91 -7.61 24.59 6.40
N ASN A 92 -8.53 24.45 5.45
CA ASN A 92 -8.54 23.33 4.52
C ASN A 92 -7.83 23.72 3.23
N ILE A 93 -6.86 22.92 2.80
CA ILE A 93 -6.21 23.02 1.51
C ILE A 93 -7.18 22.46 0.47
N ILE A 94 -7.69 23.34 -0.40
CA ILE A 94 -8.54 22.94 -1.53
C ILE A 94 -7.68 22.61 -2.74
N GLU A 95 -6.65 23.42 -2.98
CA GLU A 95 -5.75 23.27 -4.12
C GLU A 95 -4.31 23.58 -3.70
N LEU A 96 -3.39 22.70 -4.07
CA LEU A 96 -1.94 22.89 -3.89
C LEU A 96 -1.25 22.54 -5.20
N SER A 97 -0.75 23.56 -5.88
CA SER A 97 0.09 23.41 -7.06
C SER A 97 1.44 24.12 -6.85
N ASP A 98 2.35 24.05 -7.82
CA ASP A 98 3.62 24.74 -7.74
C ASP A 98 3.51 26.28 -7.86
N THR A 99 2.36 26.78 -8.32
CA THR A 99 2.10 28.19 -8.62
C THR A 99 0.89 28.78 -7.88
N SER A 100 -0.06 27.97 -7.43
CA SER A 100 -1.30 28.36 -6.74
C SER A 100 -1.48 27.60 -5.42
N LEU A 101 -1.98 28.29 -4.40
CA LEU A 101 -2.44 27.70 -3.15
C LEU A 101 -3.81 28.29 -2.85
N VAL A 102 -4.79 27.43 -2.53
CA VAL A 102 -6.14 27.87 -2.12
C VAL A 102 -6.47 27.26 -0.77
N LEU A 103 -6.69 28.12 0.22
CA LEU A 103 -7.09 27.76 1.57
C LEU A 103 -8.53 28.17 1.82
N SER A 104 -9.26 27.36 2.59
CA SER A 104 -10.62 27.67 3.04
C SER A 104 -10.71 27.67 4.55
N GLU A 105 -11.32 28.71 5.11
CA GLU A 105 -11.70 28.80 6.52
C GLU A 105 -13.20 29.12 6.58
N LYS A 106 -14.01 28.15 7.05
CA LYS A 106 -15.48 28.26 7.09
C LYS A 106 -16.09 28.60 5.72
N ASN A 107 -16.35 29.89 5.47
CA ASN A 107 -16.96 30.45 4.27
C ASN A 107 -16.01 31.37 3.48
N ILE A 108 -14.76 31.51 3.90
CA ILE A 108 -13.81 32.45 3.32
C ILE A 108 -12.76 31.67 2.52
N LEU A 109 -12.55 32.07 1.28
CA LEU A 109 -11.53 31.53 0.39
C LEU A 109 -10.33 32.48 0.32
N TYR A 110 -9.16 31.96 0.67
CA TYR A 110 -7.88 32.64 0.55
C TYR A 110 -7.13 32.07 -0.65
N LYS A 111 -7.00 32.86 -1.72
CA LYS A 111 -6.28 32.46 -2.93
C LYS A 111 -4.89 33.08 -2.92
N PHE A 112 -3.88 32.27 -3.23
CA PHE A 112 -2.48 32.69 -3.26
C PHE A 112 -1.83 32.33 -4.60
N TYR A 113 -0.91 33.17 -5.07
CA TYR A 113 -0.09 32.92 -6.24
C TYR A 113 1.40 33.11 -5.96
N LYS A 114 2.23 32.42 -6.74
CA LYS A 114 3.69 32.59 -6.75
C LYS A 114 4.05 33.82 -7.56
N THR A 115 4.93 34.68 -7.02
CA THR A 115 5.47 35.83 -7.76
C THR A 115 6.30 35.33 -8.95
N GLN A 116 5.73 35.40 -10.15
CA GLN A 116 6.48 35.67 -11.38
C GLN A 116 6.00 37.02 -11.91
N THR A 117 6.97 37.80 -12.36
CA THR A 117 6.94 39.19 -12.85
C THR A 117 5.66 39.63 -13.60
N ASP A 118 5.26 40.88 -13.35
CA ASP A 118 4.15 41.65 -13.93
C ASP A 118 3.72 41.26 -15.35
N GLN A 119 2.40 41.11 -15.59
CA GLN A 119 1.67 41.84 -16.65
C GLN A 119 0.14 41.83 -16.42
N ALA A 120 -0.39 43.06 -16.32
CA ALA A 120 -1.68 43.60 -16.76
C ALA A 120 -3.03 42.93 -16.42
N LEU A 121 -3.89 43.76 -15.80
CA LEU A 121 -5.34 43.63 -15.75
C LEU A 121 -5.97 43.65 -17.14
N SER A 122 -6.99 42.84 -17.35
CA SER A 122 -8.19 43.23 -18.09
C SER A 122 -9.37 42.36 -17.68
N SER A 123 -10.37 43.04 -17.13
CA SER A 123 -11.76 42.62 -16.94
C SER A 123 -12.37 42.09 -18.23
N ASP A 124 -12.99 40.91 -18.20
CA ASP A 124 -14.39 40.73 -18.59
C ASP A 124 -14.85 39.28 -18.39
N GLY A 125 -16.13 39.08 -18.09
CA GLY A 125 -16.80 37.79 -18.27
C GLY A 125 -16.97 36.91 -17.03
N SER A 126 -18.09 37.14 -16.33
CA SER A 126 -18.93 36.13 -15.68
C SER A 126 -18.37 34.71 -15.53
N PHE A 127 -17.93 34.33 -14.32
CA PHE A 127 -17.89 32.92 -13.92
C PHE A 127 -19.05 32.66 -12.96
N GLY A 128 -20.04 31.95 -13.48
CA GLY A 128 -21.28 31.61 -12.78
C GLY A 128 -21.02 30.81 -11.52
N ILE A 129 -21.80 31.18 -10.49
CA ILE A 129 -22.05 30.40 -9.29
C ILE A 129 -22.67 29.08 -9.74
N ASN A 130 -21.89 28.02 -9.79
CA ASN A 130 -22.39 26.65 -9.78
C ASN A 130 -21.29 25.72 -9.25
N SER A 131 -21.66 24.91 -8.25
CA SER A 131 -20.88 23.85 -7.58
C SER A 131 -20.13 24.20 -6.29
N LEU A 132 -20.90 24.52 -5.23
CA LEU A 132 -20.55 24.08 -3.88
C LEU A 132 -20.90 22.58 -3.76
N GLU A 133 -20.06 21.71 -4.32
CA GLU A 133 -20.06 20.31 -3.90
C GLU A 133 -19.09 20.17 -2.73
N LYS A 134 -19.67 19.99 -1.54
CA LYS A 134 -19.02 19.36 -0.40
C LYS A 134 -18.42 18.04 -0.89
N LYS A 135 -17.12 18.03 -1.16
CA LYS A 135 -16.39 16.81 -1.53
C LYS A 135 -16.28 15.94 -0.29
N GLU A 136 -17.36 15.25 0.04
CA GLU A 136 -17.26 14.01 0.81
C GLU A 136 -16.22 13.17 0.07
N GLU A 137 -15.18 12.74 0.78
CA GLU A 137 -14.24 11.73 0.28
C GLU A 137 -15.00 10.39 0.15
N LYS A 138 -15.96 10.35 -0.78
CA LYS A 138 -16.50 9.11 -1.29
C LYS A 138 -15.32 8.41 -1.93
N ILE A 139 -14.94 7.28 -1.33
CA ILE A 139 -13.97 6.33 -1.89
C ILE A 139 -14.34 6.18 -3.37
N ILE A 140 -13.51 6.73 -4.25
CA ILE A 140 -13.78 6.74 -5.68
C ILE A 140 -13.82 5.26 -6.08
N PRO A 141 -14.98 4.71 -6.47
CA PRO A 141 -15.04 3.31 -6.83
C PRO A 141 -14.11 3.07 -8.02
N SER A 142 -13.46 1.90 -8.05
CA SER A 142 -12.56 1.50 -9.12
C SER A 142 -13.17 1.82 -10.48
N GLN A 143 -12.59 2.78 -11.22
CA GLN A 143 -13.08 3.23 -12.54
C GLN A 143 -12.83 2.19 -13.66
N GLY A 144 -12.73 0.91 -13.31
CA GLY A 144 -12.47 -0.18 -14.23
C GLY A 144 -11.10 -0.08 -14.90
N PHE A 145 -10.97 -0.78 -16.03
CA PHE A 145 -9.74 -0.81 -16.81
C PHE A 145 -9.76 0.34 -17.83
N SER A 146 -8.87 1.31 -17.65
CA SER A 146 -8.55 2.32 -18.66
C SER A 146 -7.27 1.90 -19.39
N ILE A 147 -7.14 2.27 -20.66
CA ILE A 147 -5.90 2.07 -21.42
C ILE A 147 -4.71 2.68 -20.67
N LYS A 148 -4.91 3.84 -20.03
CA LYS A 148 -3.88 4.49 -19.19
C LYS A 148 -3.51 3.64 -17.96
N SER A 149 -4.47 2.99 -17.30
CA SER A 149 -4.19 2.18 -16.12
C SER A 149 -3.51 0.86 -16.47
N ILE A 150 -3.91 0.22 -17.57
CA ILE A 150 -3.24 -0.98 -18.11
C ILE A 150 -1.80 -0.64 -18.50
N LEU A 151 -1.58 0.43 -19.27
CA LEU A 151 -0.25 0.84 -19.69
C LEU A 151 0.66 1.14 -18.50
N ARG A 152 0.14 1.85 -17.49
CA ARG A 152 0.87 2.13 -16.24
C ARG A 152 1.25 0.84 -15.50
N GLY A 153 0.32 -0.13 -15.41
CA GLY A 153 0.58 -1.45 -14.83
C GLY A 153 1.64 -2.24 -15.61
N SER A 154 1.55 -2.27 -16.93
CA SER A 154 2.52 -2.95 -17.80
C SER A 154 3.91 -2.32 -17.72
N ILE A 155 4.02 -0.98 -17.64
CA ILE A 155 5.28 -0.28 -17.43
C ILE A 155 5.88 -0.64 -16.06
N GLY A 156 5.07 -0.66 -15.00
CA GLY A 156 5.53 -1.07 -13.67
C GLY A 156 6.10 -2.49 -13.68
N MET A 157 5.40 -3.43 -14.32
CA MET A 157 5.84 -4.81 -14.48
C MET A 157 7.14 -4.92 -15.29
N PHE A 158 7.26 -4.17 -16.38
CA PHE A 158 8.48 -4.10 -17.19
C PHE A 158 9.67 -3.57 -16.40
N VAL A 159 9.48 -2.52 -15.60
CA VAL A 159 10.53 -1.95 -14.75
C VAL A 159 11.01 -2.96 -13.70
N LEU A 160 10.09 -3.71 -13.07
CA LEU A 160 10.46 -4.76 -12.10
C LEU A 160 11.26 -5.89 -12.76
N LEU A 161 10.86 -6.33 -13.96
CA LEU A 161 11.60 -7.32 -14.74
C LEU A 161 12.98 -6.80 -15.18
N LEU A 162 13.07 -5.53 -15.59
CA LEU A 162 14.33 -4.88 -15.94
C LEU A 162 15.27 -4.81 -14.74
N LEU A 163 14.75 -4.45 -13.56
CA LEU A 163 15.52 -4.41 -12.32
C LEU A 163 16.06 -5.80 -11.97
N ALA A 164 15.21 -6.84 -12.04
CA ALA A 164 15.63 -8.22 -11.85
C ALA A 164 16.71 -8.65 -12.86
N PHE A 165 16.57 -8.28 -14.13
CA PHE A 165 17.55 -8.55 -15.19
C PHE A 165 18.89 -7.85 -14.94
N VAL A 166 18.86 -6.59 -14.52
CA VAL A 166 20.04 -5.79 -14.22
C VAL A 166 20.83 -6.36 -13.04
N LEU A 167 20.12 -6.75 -11.97
CA LEU A 167 20.70 -7.32 -10.75
C LEU A 167 21.10 -8.80 -10.91
N SER A 168 20.63 -9.47 -11.97
CA SER A 168 20.93 -10.88 -12.24
C SER A 168 22.43 -11.18 -12.25
N SER A 169 22.82 -12.27 -11.57
CA SER A 169 24.19 -12.78 -11.52
C SER A 169 24.75 -13.11 -12.89
N ASN A 170 23.96 -13.77 -13.75
CA ASN A 170 24.34 -14.18 -15.10
C ASN A 170 23.18 -13.95 -16.10
N ARG A 171 23.24 -12.85 -16.83
CA ARG A 171 22.18 -12.41 -17.77
C ARG A 171 22.00 -13.34 -18.97
N LYS A 172 23.04 -14.06 -19.38
CA LYS A 172 23.00 -14.98 -20.53
C LYS A 172 22.39 -16.33 -20.19
N ALA A 173 22.40 -16.72 -18.91
CA ALA A 173 21.86 -17.99 -18.43
C ALA A 173 20.38 -17.91 -18.04
N ILE A 174 19.70 -16.79 -18.31
CA ILE A 174 18.29 -16.61 -17.99
C ILE A 174 17.44 -17.44 -18.96
N ASP A 175 16.68 -18.39 -18.43
CA ASP A 175 15.69 -19.14 -19.20
C ASP A 175 14.40 -18.33 -19.36
N TRP A 176 14.33 -17.57 -20.46
CA TRP A 176 13.17 -16.75 -20.81
C TRP A 176 11.88 -17.55 -20.96
N LYS A 177 11.96 -18.87 -21.25
CA LYS A 177 10.76 -19.71 -21.35
C LYS A 177 10.15 -19.92 -19.96
N THR A 178 10.96 -20.27 -18.96
CA THR A 178 10.47 -20.44 -17.58
C THR A 178 9.95 -19.13 -17.01
N VAL A 179 10.68 -18.01 -17.22
CA VAL A 179 10.24 -16.68 -16.77
C VAL A 179 8.90 -16.31 -17.39
N SER A 180 8.75 -16.48 -18.71
CA SER A 180 7.49 -16.14 -19.41
C SER A 180 6.33 -17.01 -18.96
N ILE A 181 6.55 -18.31 -18.72
CA ILE A 181 5.50 -19.22 -18.21
C ILE A 181 5.09 -18.84 -16.79
N GLY A 182 6.04 -18.56 -15.89
CA GLY A 182 5.74 -18.11 -14.53
C GLY A 182 4.93 -16.82 -14.51
N LEU A 183 5.33 -15.86 -15.35
CA LEU A 183 4.65 -14.58 -15.52
C LEU A 183 3.23 -14.75 -16.07
N ALA A 184 3.08 -15.55 -17.14
CA ALA A 184 1.78 -15.85 -17.74
C ALA A 184 0.85 -16.54 -16.74
N PHE A 185 1.37 -17.48 -15.95
CA PHE A 185 0.58 -18.18 -14.96
C PHE A 185 0.17 -17.28 -13.79
N GLN A 186 1.02 -16.34 -13.37
CA GLN A 186 0.67 -15.31 -12.38
C GLN A 186 -0.46 -14.40 -12.88
N ILE A 187 -0.37 -13.93 -14.13
CA ILE A 187 -1.43 -13.14 -14.77
C ILE A 187 -2.72 -13.97 -14.92
N LEU A 188 -2.61 -15.25 -15.29
CA LEU A 188 -3.75 -16.14 -15.45
C LEU A 188 -4.49 -16.34 -14.13
N ILE A 189 -3.78 -16.58 -13.02
CA ILE A 189 -4.41 -16.66 -11.69
C ILE A 189 -5.05 -15.31 -11.33
N ALA A 190 -4.38 -14.19 -11.58
CA ALA A 190 -4.93 -12.87 -11.29
C ALA A 190 -6.25 -12.62 -12.04
N ILE A 191 -6.28 -12.88 -13.34
CA ILE A 191 -7.50 -12.78 -14.15
C ILE A 191 -8.53 -13.79 -13.68
N GLY A 192 -8.13 -15.02 -13.36
CA GLY A 192 -9.00 -16.05 -12.83
C GLY A 192 -9.75 -15.59 -11.59
N VAL A 193 -9.03 -15.12 -10.57
CA VAL A 193 -9.62 -14.65 -9.31
C VAL A 193 -10.41 -13.35 -9.49
N LEU A 194 -10.04 -12.47 -10.43
CA LEU A 194 -10.71 -11.17 -10.60
C LEU A 194 -11.89 -11.18 -11.58
N LYS A 195 -11.95 -12.12 -12.52
CA LYS A 195 -12.95 -12.11 -13.61
C LYS A 195 -13.77 -13.38 -13.73
N ILE A 196 -13.25 -14.54 -13.33
CA ILE A 196 -13.94 -15.82 -13.56
C ILE A 196 -14.80 -16.16 -12.33
N PRO A 197 -16.14 -16.16 -12.44
CA PRO A 197 -17.02 -16.39 -11.29
C PRO A 197 -16.80 -17.73 -10.61
N LEU A 198 -16.51 -18.78 -11.41
CA LEU A 198 -16.21 -20.11 -10.86
C LEU A 198 -14.99 -20.09 -9.94
N VAL A 199 -13.91 -19.40 -10.36
CA VAL A 199 -12.68 -19.29 -9.57
C VAL A 199 -12.93 -18.42 -8.35
N GLN A 200 -13.67 -17.32 -8.50
CA GLN A 200 -14.10 -16.47 -7.39
C GLN A 200 -14.81 -17.26 -6.31
N SER A 201 -15.80 -18.09 -6.67
CA SER A 201 -16.54 -18.93 -5.73
C SER A 201 -15.64 -19.88 -4.95
N VAL A 202 -14.60 -20.46 -5.58
CA VAL A 202 -13.63 -21.32 -4.89
C VAL A 202 -12.82 -20.51 -3.86
N PHE A 203 -12.31 -19.34 -4.23
CA PHE A 203 -11.56 -18.49 -3.30
C PHE A 203 -12.44 -17.91 -2.20
N ASP A 204 -13.70 -17.60 -2.48
CA ASP A 204 -14.67 -17.13 -1.50
C ASP A 204 -15.05 -18.27 -0.53
N PHE A 205 -15.16 -19.51 -1.01
CA PHE A 205 -15.36 -20.68 -0.15
C PHE A 205 -14.18 -20.90 0.81
N ILE A 206 -12.94 -20.84 0.31
CA ILE A 206 -11.75 -20.94 1.14
C ILE A 206 -11.67 -19.76 2.12
N GLY A 207 -11.96 -18.54 1.65
CA GLY A 207 -11.99 -17.33 2.44
C GLY A 207 -12.97 -17.41 3.61
N LYS A 208 -14.20 -17.90 3.37
CA LYS A 208 -15.18 -18.18 4.43
C LYS A 208 -14.66 -19.17 5.45
N GLY A 209 -13.90 -20.18 5.01
CA GLY A 209 -13.19 -21.10 5.91
C GLY A 209 -12.24 -20.37 6.86
N PHE A 210 -11.42 -19.45 6.33
CA PHE A 210 -10.53 -18.62 7.16
C PHE A 210 -11.31 -17.70 8.11
N VAL A 211 -12.37 -17.04 7.64
CA VAL A 211 -13.21 -16.17 8.48
C VAL A 211 -13.85 -16.95 9.63
N LYS A 212 -14.36 -18.15 9.37
CA LYS A 212 -14.94 -19.01 10.42
C LYS A 212 -13.91 -19.44 11.47
N ILE A 213 -12.67 -19.70 11.04
CA ILE A 213 -11.58 -20.01 11.99
C ILE A 213 -11.22 -18.77 12.83
N LEU A 214 -11.27 -17.56 12.24
CA LEU A 214 -11.09 -16.32 12.98
C LEU A 214 -12.17 -16.14 14.06
N GLU A 215 -13.42 -16.46 13.76
CA GLU A 215 -14.51 -16.42 14.73
C GLU A 215 -14.27 -17.37 15.91
N PHE A 216 -13.82 -18.60 15.66
CA PHE A 216 -13.44 -19.53 16.73
C PHE A 216 -12.30 -18.99 17.60
N THR A 217 -11.32 -18.34 16.98
CA THR A 217 -10.23 -17.70 17.70
C THR A 217 -10.75 -16.52 18.53
N GLN A 218 -11.67 -15.74 17.98
CA GLN A 218 -12.28 -14.60 18.68
C GLN A 218 -13.03 -15.07 19.92
N SER A 219 -13.86 -16.11 19.84
CA SER A 219 -14.51 -16.71 21.02
C SER A 219 -13.51 -17.17 22.08
N GLY A 220 -12.39 -17.77 21.67
CA GLY A 220 -11.33 -18.17 22.60
C GLY A 220 -10.60 -16.99 23.24
N SER A 221 -10.41 -15.91 22.49
CA SER A 221 -9.77 -14.68 22.97
C SER A 221 -10.69 -13.92 23.93
N GLU A 222 -11.99 -13.85 23.63
CA GLU A 222 -13.01 -13.30 24.53
C GLU A 222 -13.10 -14.08 25.84
N PHE A 223 -12.97 -15.41 25.80
CA PHE A 223 -12.91 -16.22 27.02
C PHE A 223 -11.70 -15.87 27.90
N LEU A 224 -10.52 -15.68 27.30
CA LEU A 224 -9.28 -15.41 28.04
C LEU A 224 -9.13 -13.95 28.48
N PHE A 225 -9.61 -12.99 27.67
CA PHE A 225 -9.28 -11.57 27.79
C PHE A 225 -10.51 -10.66 27.76
N LYS A 226 -11.69 -11.16 28.15
CA LYS A 226 -12.98 -10.43 28.12
C LYS A 226 -12.86 -8.96 28.56
N GLY A 227 -12.28 -8.69 29.73
CA GLY A 227 -12.15 -7.32 30.26
C GLY A 227 -11.20 -6.39 29.47
N LEU A 228 -10.29 -6.94 28.67
CA LEU A 228 -9.30 -6.17 27.89
C LEU A 228 -9.70 -6.00 26.42
N ILE A 229 -10.55 -6.90 25.90
CA ILE A 229 -11.06 -6.87 24.52
C ILE A 229 -12.43 -6.18 24.45
N SER A 230 -13.22 -6.18 25.52
CA SER A 230 -14.55 -5.55 25.54
C SER A 230 -14.52 -4.04 25.83
N ASP A 231 -13.51 -3.54 26.54
CA ASP A 231 -13.34 -2.11 26.86
C ASP A 231 -12.69 -1.33 25.70
N MET A 232 -13.32 -1.38 24.53
CA MET A 232 -12.90 -0.61 23.35
C MET A 232 -13.03 0.90 23.56
N ASP A 233 -13.90 1.34 24.47
CA ASP A 233 -14.14 2.75 24.76
C ASP A 233 -13.02 3.39 25.59
N THR A 234 -12.31 2.59 26.41
CA THR A 234 -11.26 3.08 27.31
C THR A 234 -9.86 2.90 26.71
N PHE A 235 -9.61 1.77 26.04
CA PHE A 235 -8.27 1.41 25.55
C PHE A 235 -8.14 1.33 24.03
N GLY A 236 -9.26 1.42 23.28
CA GLY A 236 -9.25 1.28 21.84
C GLY A 236 -8.81 -0.12 21.36
N PHE A 237 -8.43 -0.22 20.09
CA PHE A 237 -7.99 -1.48 19.49
C PHE A 237 -6.63 -1.93 20.05
N ILE A 238 -6.62 -2.88 20.99
CA ILE A 238 -5.38 -3.45 21.52
C ILE A 238 -4.90 -4.59 20.63
N PHE A 239 -3.92 -4.27 19.76
CA PHE A 239 -3.33 -5.22 18.81
C PHE A 239 -2.88 -6.54 19.49
N ALA A 240 -2.27 -6.46 20.67
CA ALA A 240 -1.73 -7.63 21.37
C ALA A 240 -2.80 -8.67 21.71
N PHE A 241 -4.01 -8.26 22.11
CA PHE A 241 -5.07 -9.19 22.52
C PHE A 241 -6.03 -9.56 21.40
N GLN A 242 -6.06 -8.79 20.30
CA GLN A 242 -6.97 -9.06 19.18
C GLN A 242 -6.29 -9.81 18.03
N VAL A 243 -4.97 -9.63 17.84
CA VAL A 243 -4.26 -10.17 16.66
C VAL A 243 -3.31 -11.31 17.04
N LEU A 244 -2.58 -11.21 18.15
CA LEU A 244 -1.61 -12.26 18.52
C LEU A 244 -2.27 -13.61 18.85
N PRO A 245 -3.43 -13.69 19.55
CA PRO A 245 -4.11 -14.96 19.79
C PRO A 245 -4.48 -15.69 18.49
N THR A 246 -4.83 -14.94 17.44
CA THR A 246 -5.06 -15.50 16.10
C THR A 246 -3.83 -16.22 15.56
N ILE A 247 -2.65 -15.64 15.71
CA ILE A 247 -1.39 -16.28 15.28
C ILE A 247 -1.17 -17.56 16.08
N ILE A 248 -1.34 -17.53 17.40
CA ILE A 248 -1.14 -18.70 18.28
C ILE A 248 -2.10 -19.84 17.89
N PHE A 249 -3.40 -19.53 17.73
CA PHE A 249 -4.41 -20.51 17.36
C PHE A 249 -4.12 -21.13 15.98
N PHE A 250 -3.84 -20.29 14.97
CA PHE A 250 -3.54 -20.79 13.63
C PHE A 250 -2.24 -21.59 13.60
N SER A 251 -1.19 -21.18 14.31
CA SER A 251 0.04 -21.95 14.43
C SER A 251 -0.21 -23.33 15.05
N ALA A 252 -1.02 -23.41 16.11
CA ALA A 252 -1.42 -24.69 16.71
C ALA A 252 -2.25 -25.55 15.74
N LEU A 253 -3.21 -24.96 15.04
CA LEU A 253 -4.03 -25.65 14.03
C LEU A 253 -3.18 -26.16 12.87
N THR A 254 -2.27 -25.35 12.33
CA THR A 254 -1.36 -25.76 11.27
C THR A 254 -0.44 -26.88 11.74
N SER A 255 0.08 -26.82 12.97
CA SER A 255 0.87 -27.90 13.57
C SER A 255 0.06 -29.20 13.70
N LEU A 256 -1.21 -29.12 14.12
CA LEU A 256 -2.11 -30.27 14.17
C LEU A 256 -2.35 -30.86 12.78
N LEU A 257 -2.65 -30.03 11.77
CA LEU A 257 -2.86 -30.48 10.40
C LEU A 257 -1.59 -31.08 9.77
N PHE A 258 -0.43 -30.61 10.21
CA PHE A 258 0.86 -31.20 9.86
C PHE A 258 1.04 -32.58 10.52
N TYR A 259 0.73 -32.73 11.81
CA TYR A 259 0.78 -34.03 12.49
C TYR A 259 -0.19 -35.05 11.86
N LEU A 260 -1.39 -34.62 11.49
CA LEU A 260 -2.42 -35.46 10.85
C LEU A 260 -2.12 -35.81 9.37
N GLY A 261 -1.06 -35.25 8.77
CA GLY A 261 -0.69 -35.56 7.38
C GLY A 261 -1.50 -34.81 6.32
N VAL A 262 -2.37 -33.85 6.70
CA VAL A 262 -3.26 -33.14 5.76
C VAL A 262 -2.46 -32.16 4.90
N ILE A 263 -1.60 -31.35 5.53
CA ILE A 263 -0.73 -30.39 4.83
C ILE A 263 0.15 -31.11 3.82
N GLN A 264 0.72 -32.26 4.18
CA GLN A 264 1.61 -33.03 3.31
C GLN A 264 0.88 -33.53 2.06
N LYS A 265 -0.39 -33.98 2.18
CA LYS A 265 -1.20 -34.39 1.03
C LYS A 265 -1.48 -33.22 0.09
N VAL A 266 -1.92 -32.08 0.62
CA VAL A 266 -2.21 -30.87 -0.17
C VAL A 266 -0.96 -30.35 -0.85
N VAL A 267 0.13 -30.19 -0.09
CA VAL A 267 1.42 -29.71 -0.59
C VAL A 267 1.98 -30.65 -1.66
N LYS A 268 1.82 -31.97 -1.54
CA LYS A 268 2.26 -32.93 -2.58
C LYS A 268 1.52 -32.72 -3.91
N ILE A 269 0.20 -32.55 -3.87
CA ILE A 269 -0.62 -32.31 -5.08
C ILE A 269 -0.22 -30.99 -5.72
N MET A 270 -0.07 -29.93 -4.92
CA MET A 270 0.33 -28.61 -5.42
C MET A 270 1.75 -28.62 -5.98
N ALA A 271 2.71 -29.24 -5.29
CA ALA A 271 4.08 -29.36 -5.76
C ALA A 271 4.18 -30.15 -7.07
N TRP A 272 3.40 -31.22 -7.21
CA TRP A 272 3.32 -31.98 -8.45
C TRP A 272 2.77 -31.14 -9.61
N SER A 273 1.68 -30.39 -9.36
CA SER A 273 1.11 -29.46 -10.35
C SER A 273 2.14 -28.39 -10.78
N LEU A 274 2.80 -27.76 -9.80
CA LEU A 274 3.80 -26.73 -10.05
C LEU A 274 5.02 -27.27 -10.80
N SER A 275 5.49 -28.47 -10.44
CA SER A 275 6.62 -29.13 -11.14
C SER A 275 6.27 -29.40 -12.60
N LYS A 276 5.03 -29.80 -12.89
CA LYS A 276 4.58 -30.08 -14.26
C LYS A 276 4.45 -28.81 -15.11
N VAL A 277 3.92 -27.73 -14.53
CA VAL A 277 3.71 -26.46 -15.22
C VAL A 277 5.02 -25.69 -15.42
N LEU A 278 5.84 -25.55 -14.37
CA LEU A 278 7.04 -24.71 -14.37
C LEU A 278 8.32 -25.48 -14.74
N LYS A 279 8.27 -26.82 -14.79
CA LYS A 279 9.41 -27.71 -15.09
C LYS A 279 10.62 -27.50 -14.16
N ILE A 280 10.34 -27.19 -12.89
CA ILE A 280 11.31 -27.04 -11.81
C ILE A 280 11.48 -28.33 -10.99
N SER A 281 12.52 -28.38 -10.16
CA SER A 281 12.87 -29.57 -9.39
C SER A 281 11.79 -29.91 -8.36
N GLY A 282 11.69 -31.20 -7.98
CA GLY A 282 10.69 -31.65 -7.02
C GLY A 282 10.85 -30.98 -5.65
N ALA A 283 12.09 -30.75 -5.21
CA ALA A 283 12.37 -30.09 -3.93
C ALA A 283 12.08 -28.57 -4.00
N GLU A 284 12.37 -27.91 -5.13
CA GLU A 284 11.95 -26.52 -5.37
C GLU A 284 10.42 -26.40 -5.29
N SER A 285 9.70 -27.23 -6.06
CA SER A 285 8.24 -27.26 -6.06
C SER A 285 7.63 -27.56 -4.70
N LEU A 286 8.24 -28.46 -3.92
CA LEU A 286 7.74 -28.82 -2.59
C LEU A 286 7.89 -27.66 -1.61
N SER A 287 9.05 -26.99 -1.63
CA SER A 287 9.24 -25.76 -0.85
C SER A 287 8.27 -24.67 -1.31
N VAL A 288 8.00 -24.56 -2.61
CA VAL A 288 7.06 -23.55 -3.12
C VAL A 288 5.65 -23.78 -2.67
N ALA A 289 5.14 -24.99 -2.84
CA ALA A 289 3.82 -25.36 -2.38
C ALA A 289 3.70 -25.28 -0.85
N GLY A 290 4.77 -25.63 -0.12
CA GLY A 290 4.79 -25.53 1.34
C GLY A 290 4.63 -24.10 1.85
N ASN A 291 5.32 -23.13 1.24
CA ASN A 291 5.28 -21.71 1.64
C ASN A 291 3.89 -21.05 1.48
N ILE A 292 2.97 -21.65 0.72
CA ILE A 292 1.58 -21.13 0.60
C ILE A 292 0.83 -21.26 1.94
N PHE A 293 1.20 -22.23 2.77
CA PHE A 293 0.55 -22.51 4.06
C PHE A 293 1.49 -22.29 5.23
N LEU A 294 2.74 -22.73 5.10
CA LEU A 294 3.77 -22.69 6.14
C LEU A 294 4.62 -21.44 6.03
N GLY A 295 5.18 -20.98 7.15
CA GLY A 295 6.07 -19.83 7.15
C GLY A 295 7.42 -20.09 6.48
N GLN A 296 8.16 -19.01 6.24
CA GLN A 296 9.50 -19.03 5.62
C GLN A 296 10.53 -19.90 6.35
N THR A 297 10.35 -20.14 7.66
CA THR A 297 11.19 -21.03 8.49
C THR A 297 10.70 -22.47 8.54
N GLU A 298 9.41 -22.70 8.29
CA GLU A 298 8.75 -24.01 8.41
C GLU A 298 8.73 -24.76 7.09
N ALA A 299 8.49 -24.07 5.96
CA ALA A 299 8.45 -24.69 4.64
C ALA A 299 9.77 -25.37 4.25
N PRO A 300 10.98 -24.84 4.59
CA PRO A 300 12.24 -25.54 4.32
C PRO A 300 12.40 -26.86 5.09
N LEU A 301 11.69 -27.07 6.21
CA LEU A 301 11.75 -28.34 6.95
C LEU A 301 11.20 -29.51 6.11
N LEU A 302 10.25 -29.25 5.21
CA LEU A 302 9.71 -30.25 4.27
C LEU A 302 10.78 -30.82 3.33
N ILE A 303 11.84 -30.04 3.07
CA ILE A 303 12.91 -30.39 2.15
C ILE A 303 14.26 -30.51 2.86
N LYS A 304 14.28 -30.65 4.18
CA LYS A 304 15.51 -30.64 5.00
C LYS A 304 16.60 -31.56 4.46
N ALA A 305 16.26 -32.79 4.09
CA ALA A 305 17.19 -33.79 3.55
C ALA A 305 17.77 -33.43 2.15
N TYR A 306 17.13 -32.49 1.45
CA TYR A 306 17.56 -32.03 0.12
C TYR A 306 18.34 -30.72 0.18
N LEU A 307 18.18 -29.90 1.24
CA LEU A 307 18.82 -28.58 1.36
C LEU A 307 20.34 -28.63 1.20
N GLU A 308 21.01 -29.63 1.79
CA GLU A 308 22.47 -29.78 1.68
C GLU A 308 22.95 -30.09 0.26
N LYS A 309 22.06 -30.63 -0.58
CA LYS A 309 22.37 -31.06 -1.96
C LYS A 309 21.90 -30.03 -3.00
N MET A 310 21.29 -28.92 -2.57
CA MET A 310 20.79 -27.88 -3.45
C MET A 310 21.92 -27.00 -3.97
N ASN A 311 21.81 -26.61 -5.23
CA ASN A 311 22.69 -25.58 -5.80
C ASN A 311 22.30 -24.17 -5.31
N LYS A 312 23.15 -23.18 -5.58
CA LYS A 312 22.93 -21.78 -5.14
C LYS A 312 21.64 -21.17 -5.69
N SER A 313 21.20 -21.56 -6.90
CA SER A 313 19.96 -21.07 -7.51
C SER A 313 18.72 -21.68 -6.85
N GLU A 314 18.77 -22.98 -6.53
CA GLU A 314 17.72 -23.69 -5.81
C GLU A 314 17.56 -23.10 -4.40
N MET A 315 18.67 -22.87 -3.70
CA MET A 315 18.66 -22.25 -2.37
C MET A 315 18.12 -20.81 -2.42
N LEU A 316 18.53 -20.01 -3.41
CA LEU A 316 17.98 -18.67 -3.63
C LEU A 316 16.47 -18.72 -3.88
N LEU A 317 15.99 -19.68 -4.67
CA LEU A 317 14.56 -19.86 -4.94
C LEU A 317 13.78 -20.24 -3.67
N VAL A 318 14.35 -21.06 -2.79
CA VAL A 318 13.75 -21.40 -1.49
C VAL A 318 13.64 -20.14 -0.62
N MET A 319 14.68 -19.32 -0.55
CA MET A 319 14.71 -18.08 0.23
C MET A 319 13.73 -17.02 -0.29
N ILE A 320 13.79 -16.70 -1.60
CA ILE A 320 12.83 -15.79 -2.24
C ILE A 320 11.41 -16.34 -2.09
N GLY A 321 11.27 -17.67 -2.09
CA GLY A 321 10.01 -18.35 -1.88
C GLY A 321 9.33 -18.10 -0.56
N GLY A 322 10.10 -18.09 0.53
CA GLY A 322 9.58 -17.74 1.85
C GLY A 322 9.26 -16.26 1.98
N MET A 323 10.07 -15.38 1.39
CA MET A 323 9.88 -13.92 1.51
C MET A 323 8.75 -13.36 0.63
N ALA A 324 8.38 -14.06 -0.44
CA ALA A 324 7.34 -13.61 -1.37
C ALA A 324 5.90 -13.91 -0.88
N ILE A 325 5.75 -14.70 0.18
CA ILE A 325 4.46 -15.19 0.68
C ILE A 325 4.32 -14.89 2.18
N VAL A 326 3.09 -14.78 2.65
CA VAL A 326 2.75 -14.68 4.07
C VAL A 326 2.25 -16.04 4.57
N ALA A 327 2.73 -16.47 5.74
CA ALA A 327 2.29 -17.70 6.39
C ALA A 327 0.79 -17.67 6.71
N GLY A 328 0.12 -18.82 6.73
CA GLY A 328 -1.34 -18.90 6.99
C GLY A 328 -1.77 -18.24 8.31
N ALA A 329 -0.96 -18.35 9.36
CA ALA A 329 -1.25 -17.71 10.66
C ALA A 329 -1.22 -16.18 10.59
N VAL A 330 -0.25 -15.62 9.89
CA VAL A 330 -0.11 -14.17 9.71
C VAL A 330 -1.14 -13.64 8.70
N LEU A 331 -1.50 -14.45 7.70
CA LEU A 331 -2.58 -14.18 6.77
C LEU A 331 -3.91 -13.97 7.52
N ALA A 332 -4.24 -14.88 8.44
CA ALA A 332 -5.44 -14.80 9.25
C ALA A 332 -5.45 -13.56 10.14
N ALA A 333 -4.33 -13.26 10.79
CA ALA A 333 -4.15 -12.04 11.55
C ALA A 333 -4.41 -10.77 10.71
N TYR A 334 -3.92 -10.69 9.47
CA TYR A 334 -4.20 -9.57 8.58
C TYR A 334 -5.66 -9.49 8.14
N ILE A 335 -6.32 -10.63 7.91
CA ILE A 335 -7.76 -10.65 7.60
C ILE A 335 -8.57 -10.09 8.77
N GLY A 336 -8.26 -10.54 10.00
CA GLY A 336 -8.91 -10.04 11.21
C GLY A 336 -8.67 -8.54 11.43
N PHE A 337 -7.42 -8.10 11.28
CA PHE A 337 -7.03 -6.70 11.46
C PHE A 337 -7.64 -5.76 10.40
N LEU A 338 -7.53 -6.10 9.11
CA LEU A 338 -8.02 -5.25 8.02
C LEU A 338 -9.54 -5.31 7.83
N GLY A 339 -10.15 -6.46 8.13
CA GLY A 339 -11.59 -6.64 8.05
C GLY A 339 -12.35 -6.14 9.28
N GLY A 340 -11.67 -5.93 10.41
CA GLY A 340 -12.27 -5.40 11.64
C GLY A 340 -13.47 -6.22 12.09
N ASN A 341 -14.65 -5.59 12.20
CA ASN A 341 -15.90 -6.25 12.58
C ASN A 341 -16.81 -6.57 11.39
N ASP A 342 -16.43 -6.21 10.16
CA ASP A 342 -17.26 -6.43 8.96
C ASP A 342 -16.86 -7.72 8.25
N GLU A 343 -17.79 -8.68 8.20
CA GLU A 343 -17.60 -9.98 7.55
C GLU A 343 -17.35 -9.86 6.04
N ALA A 344 -18.00 -8.91 5.36
CA ALA A 344 -17.82 -8.71 3.93
C ALA A 344 -16.42 -8.21 3.60
N LEU A 345 -15.88 -7.30 4.41
CA LEU A 345 -14.50 -6.83 4.31
C LEU A 345 -13.50 -7.94 4.64
N LYS A 346 -13.73 -8.73 5.70
CA LYS A 346 -12.89 -9.91 6.01
C LYS A 346 -12.82 -10.86 4.83
N LEU A 347 -13.96 -11.15 4.19
CA LEU A 347 -14.01 -12.05 3.05
C LEU A 347 -13.27 -11.47 1.83
N MET A 348 -13.41 -10.16 1.56
CA MET A 348 -12.69 -9.48 0.50
C MET A 348 -11.16 -9.56 0.71
N TYR A 349 -10.68 -9.23 1.92
CA TYR A 349 -9.26 -9.31 2.24
C TYR A 349 -8.76 -10.76 2.23
N ALA A 350 -9.54 -11.71 2.73
CA ALA A 350 -9.21 -13.13 2.66
C ALA A 350 -9.00 -13.57 1.21
N LYS A 351 -9.92 -13.22 0.32
CA LYS A 351 -9.80 -13.51 -1.12
C LYS A 351 -8.52 -12.90 -1.71
N HIS A 352 -8.24 -11.63 -1.46
CA HIS A 352 -7.05 -10.97 -2.01
C HIS A 352 -5.74 -11.54 -1.46
N LEU A 353 -5.68 -11.80 -0.16
CA LEU A 353 -4.50 -12.33 0.52
C LEU A 353 -4.23 -13.79 0.11
N LEU A 354 -5.28 -14.61 -0.01
CA LEU A 354 -5.17 -15.98 -0.55
C LEU A 354 -4.70 -15.97 -2.01
N ALA A 355 -5.28 -15.09 -2.82
CA ALA A 355 -4.88 -14.95 -4.22
C ALA A 355 -3.41 -14.51 -4.35
N ALA A 356 -2.98 -13.56 -3.52
CA ALA A 356 -1.57 -13.13 -3.48
C ALA A 356 -0.62 -14.29 -3.10
N SER A 357 -0.97 -15.08 -2.07
CA SER A 357 -0.18 -16.25 -1.66
C SER A 357 -0.03 -17.28 -2.79
N VAL A 358 -1.12 -17.60 -3.50
CA VAL A 358 -1.09 -18.54 -4.63
C VAL A 358 -0.34 -17.97 -5.84
N MET A 359 -0.48 -16.67 -6.14
CA MET A 359 0.21 -16.00 -7.25
C MET A 359 1.73 -15.90 -7.05
N ALA A 360 2.19 -15.81 -5.80
CA ALA A 360 3.61 -15.69 -5.49
C ALA A 360 4.41 -16.98 -5.71
N GLY A 361 3.78 -18.16 -5.73
CA GLY A 361 4.46 -19.42 -6.03
C GLY A 361 5.07 -19.49 -7.45
N PRO A 362 4.26 -19.25 -8.50
CA PRO A 362 4.71 -19.26 -9.91
C PRO A 362 5.63 -18.10 -10.31
N GLY A 363 5.37 -16.87 -9.83
CA GLY A 363 6.07 -15.66 -10.26
C GLY A 363 7.57 -15.59 -9.92
N ARG A 364 8.04 -16.45 -9.01
CA ARG A 364 9.43 -16.53 -8.54
C ARG A 364 10.22 -17.70 -9.12
N SER A 365 9.61 -18.50 -9.99
CA SER A 365 10.23 -19.67 -10.56
C SER A 365 11.25 -19.28 -11.63
N GLY A 366 12.53 -19.46 -11.31
CA GLY A 366 13.65 -19.34 -12.23
C GLY A 366 14.32 -20.69 -12.35
N ARG A 367 14.62 -21.13 -13.58
CA ARG A 367 15.20 -22.46 -13.80
C ARG A 367 16.62 -22.49 -13.22
N GLY A 368 16.83 -23.27 -12.15
CA GLY A 368 18.15 -23.67 -11.74
C GLY A 368 18.80 -24.46 -12.88
N VAL A 369 19.90 -23.96 -13.45
CA VAL A 369 20.71 -24.68 -14.44
C VAL A 369 21.39 -25.85 -13.73
N GLY A 370 20.64 -26.93 -13.51
CA GLY A 370 21.09 -28.12 -12.78
C GLY A 370 20.66 -29.43 -13.44
N ARG A 371 20.11 -29.38 -14.66
CA ARG A 371 19.74 -30.57 -15.42
C ARG A 371 20.96 -31.17 -16.13
N LYS A 372 22.06 -31.38 -15.39
CA LYS A 372 23.26 -32.15 -15.77
C LYS A 372 23.98 -32.67 -14.52
N ALA A 373 23.28 -33.34 -13.62
CA ALA A 373 23.88 -34.26 -12.64
C ALA A 373 22.76 -34.96 -11.86
N ARG A 374 22.12 -35.93 -12.51
CA ARG A 374 21.62 -37.17 -11.91
C ARG A 374 21.07 -38.06 -13.01
#